data_AF-A0A968ASN5-F1
#
_entry.id   AF-A0A968ASN5-F1
#
_cell.length_a   1.000
_cell.length_b   1.000
_cell.length_c   1.000
_cell.angle_alpha   90.00
_cell.angle_beta   90.00
_cell.angle_gamma   90.00
#
_symmetry.space_group_name_H-M   'P 1'
#
loop_
_entity.id
_entity.type
_entity.pdbx_description
1 polymer ?
#
loop_
_entity_poly.entity_id
_entity_poly.type
_entity_poly.pdbx_seq_one_letter_code
_entity_poly.pdbx_strand_id
1 'polypeptide(L)' 'MIKTFNQSWLEKFWNYGKHKKVPPFLKDRLMRKLTILENAKELKDLSSPPSNHLHPLHGDRKGQWAISV' A
#
# COMPACT_ATOMS: atom_id res chain seq x y z
N MET A 1 6.52 -4.37 -7.60
CA MET A 1 7.55 -3.33 -7.44
C MET A 1 6.92 -1.96 -7.57
N ILE A 2 6.97 -1.18 -6.50
CA ILE A 2 6.46 0.18 -6.43
C ILE A 2 7.36 1.07 -7.27
N LYS A 3 6.75 1.82 -8.19
CA LYS A 3 7.47 2.71 -9.12
C LYS A 3 7.48 4.15 -8.66
N THR A 4 6.37 4.60 -8.07
CA THR A 4 6.17 6.00 -7.68
C THR A 4 5.28 6.05 -6.45
N PHE A 5 5.38 7.16 -5.72
CA PHE A 5 4.50 7.49 -4.61
C PHE A 5 3.84 8.84 -4.87
N ASN A 6 2.51 8.91 -4.79
CA ASN A 6 1.81 10.20 -4.84
C ASN A 6 2.06 11.04 -3.57
N GLN A 7 2.39 10.38 -2.47
CA GLN A 7 2.57 11.01 -1.16
C GLN A 7 4.02 10.88 -0.71
N SER A 8 4.76 11.98 -0.75
CA SER A 8 6.20 12.00 -0.40
C SER A 8 6.50 11.50 1.02
N TRP A 9 5.55 11.65 1.95
CA TRP A 9 5.71 11.13 3.31
C TRP A 9 5.66 9.60 3.38
N LEU A 10 4.90 8.96 2.48
CA LEU A 10 4.76 7.50 2.43
C LEU A 10 6.03 6.88 1.82
N GLU A 11 6.61 7.55 0.82
CA GLU A 11 7.93 7.20 0.29
C GLU A 11 9.02 7.30 1.35
N LYS A 12 9.06 8.40 2.13
CA LYS A 12 9.99 8.54 3.26
C LYS A 12 9.77 7.42 4.30
N PHE A 13 8.51 7.09 4.58
CA PHE A 13 8.22 5.97 5.48
C PHE A 13 8.75 4.64 4.92
N TRP A 14 8.55 4.36 3.64
CA TRP A 14 9.04 3.16 2.98
C TRP A 14 10.56 3.04 3.04
N ASN A 15 11.26 4.14 2.74
CA ASN A 15 12.74 4.15 2.68
C ASN A 15 13.41 4.09 4.06
N TYR A 16 12.81 4.71 5.09
CA TYR A 16 13.45 4.86 6.41
C TYR A 16 12.75 4.09 7.54
N GLY A 17 11.63 3.43 7.26
CA GLY A 17 10.84 2.68 8.23
C GLY A 17 10.20 3.54 9.34
N LYS A 18 10.15 4.86 9.19
CA LYS A 18 9.51 5.77 10.16
C LYS A 18 9.11 7.08 9.51
N HIS A 19 7.98 7.63 9.95
CA HIS A 19 7.55 8.98 9.58
C HIS A 19 6.56 9.50 10.63
N LYS A 20 6.59 10.80 10.94
CA LYS A 20 5.71 11.44 11.95
C LYS A 20 4.21 11.31 11.69
N LYS A 21 3.82 10.99 10.45
CA LYS A 21 2.43 10.76 10.03
C LYS A 21 1.95 9.31 10.25
N VAL A 22 2.85 8.41 10.66
CA VAL A 22 2.53 6.99 10.88
C VAL A 22 2.55 6.73 12.38
N PRO A 23 1.38 6.52 13.02
CA PRO A 23 1.32 6.16 14.42
C PRO A 23 2.06 4.84 14.70
N PRO A 24 2.64 4.66 15.91
CA PRO A 24 3.40 3.45 16.24
C PRO A 24 2.63 2.15 16.00
N PHE A 25 1.35 2.10 16.39
CA PHE A 25 0.50 0.92 16.22
C PHE A 25 0.21 0.55 14.75
N LEU A 26 0.36 1.50 13.82
CA LEU A 26 0.09 1.32 12.40
C LEU A 26 1.35 0.91 11.62
N LYS A 27 2.53 1.19 12.16
CA LYS A 27 3.82 1.05 11.47
C LYS A 27 4.00 -0.34 10.85
N ASP A 28 3.86 -1.39 11.64
CA ASP A 28 4.11 -2.75 11.17
C ASP A 28 3.07 -3.19 10.13
N ARG A 29 1.83 -2.74 10.31
CA ARG A 29 0.75 -3.03 9.35
C ARG A 29 1.01 -2.34 8.02
N LEU A 30 1.36 -1.06 8.04
CA LEU A 30 1.65 -0.28 6.84
C LEU A 30 2.89 -0.82 6.10
N MET A 31 3.97 -1.16 6.83
CA MET A 31 5.14 -1.80 6.22
C MET A 31 4.78 -3.10 5.52
N ARG A 32 4.00 -3.99 6.16
CA ARG A 32 3.54 -5.24 5.53
C ARG A 32 2.76 -4.98 4.24
N LYS A 33 1.86 -3.98 4.22
CA LYS A 33 1.07 -3.65 3.02
C LYS A 33 1.94 -3.13 1.89
N LEU A 34 2.91 -2.27 2.18
CA LEU A 34 3.88 -1.80 1.18
C LEU A 34 4.76 -2.94 0.66
N THR A 35 5.19 -3.86 1.52
CA THR A 35 5.94 -5.05 1.10
C THR A 35 5.12 -5.97 0.19
N ILE A 36 3.82 -6.14 0.45
CA ILE A 36 2.92 -6.89 -0.44
C ILE A 36 2.83 -6.22 -1.81
N LEU A 37 2.64 -4.89 -1.86
CA LEU A 37 2.63 -4.12 -3.12
C LEU A 37 3.97 -4.20 -3.87
N GLU A 38 5.08 -4.21 -3.14
CA GLU A 38 6.42 -4.36 -3.71
C GLU A 38 6.62 -5.73 -4.35
N ASN A 39 6.13 -6.80 -3.71
CA ASN A 39 6.36 -8.18 -4.14
C ASN A 39 5.31 -8.73 -5.12
N ALA A 40 4.16 -8.07 -5.27
CA ALA A 40 3.12 -8.51 -6.20
C ALA A 40 3.63 -8.53 -7.65
N LYS A 41 3.37 -9.64 -8.34
CA LYS A 41 3.69 -9.84 -9.76
C LYS A 41 2.48 -9.55 -10.65
N GLU A 42 1.30 -9.76 -10.10
CA GLU A 42 0.01 -9.52 -10.76
C GLU A 42 -1.03 -9.02 -9.76
N LEU A 43 -2.11 -8.42 -10.29
CA LEU A 43 -3.15 -7.81 -9.46
C LEU A 43 -3.78 -8.81 -8.47
N LYS A 44 -3.97 -10.06 -8.87
CA LYS A 44 -4.60 -11.08 -8.02
C LYS A 44 -3.79 -11.43 -6.77
N ASP A 45 -2.47 -11.19 -6.79
CA ASP A 45 -1.61 -11.39 -5.62
C ASP A 45 -2.05 -10.49 -4.46
N LEU A 46 -2.57 -9.31 -4.79
CA LEU A 46 -3.05 -8.33 -3.81
C LEU A 46 -4.38 -8.73 -3.16
N SER A 47 -5.05 -9.77 -3.63
CA SER A 47 -6.22 -10.35 -2.95
C SER A 47 -5.83 -11.17 -1.72
N SER A 48 -4.55 -11.55 -1.58
CA SER A 48 -4.02 -12.24 -0.41
C SER A 48 -3.13 -11.31 0.43
N PRO A 49 -3.33 -11.21 1.75
CA PRO A 49 -4.39 -11.86 2.54
C PRO A 49 -5.78 -11.24 2.29
N PRO A 50 -6.88 -11.92 2.66
CA PRO A 50 -8.25 -11.41 2.51
C PRO A 50 -8.46 -10.02 3.13
N SER A 51 -7.73 -9.69 4.20
CA SER A 51 -7.75 -8.37 4.86
C SER A 51 -7.21 -7.23 4.01
N ASN A 52 -6.66 -7.51 2.82
CA ASN A 52 -6.38 -6.48 1.82
C ASN A 52 -7.68 -5.89 1.27
N HIS A 53 -8.79 -6.63 1.26
CA HIS A 53 -10.06 -6.19 0.69
C HIS A 53 -9.85 -5.52 -0.68
N LEU A 54 -9.13 -6.20 -1.58
CA LEU A 54 -8.81 -5.67 -2.90
C LEU A 54 -10.11 -5.30 -3.65
N HIS A 55 -10.23 -4.06 -4.07
CA HIS A 55 -11.37 -3.60 -4.86
C HIS A 55 -10.95 -2.55 -5.90
N PRO A 56 -11.65 -2.50 -7.05
CA PRO A 56 -11.44 -1.47 -8.04
C PRO A 56 -12.00 -0.13 -7.54
N LEU A 57 -11.39 0.97 -7.98
CA LEU A 57 -11.93 2.32 -7.76
C LEU A 57 -12.79 2.75 -8.95
N HIS A 58 -13.73 3.65 -8.69
CA HIS A 58 -14.70 4.17 -9.66
C HIS A 58 -14.53 5.68 -9.89
N GLY A 59 -15.29 6.24 -10.85
CA GLY A 59 -15.22 7.65 -11.22
C GLY A 59 -13.85 8.05 -11.79
N ASP A 60 -13.32 9.18 -11.32
CA ASP A 60 -12.02 9.74 -11.76
C ASP A 60 -10.81 8.83 -11.48
N ARG A 61 -11.00 7.80 -10.65
CA ARG A 61 -9.98 6.80 -10.30
C ARG A 61 -10.19 5.46 -11.00
N LYS A 62 -11.05 5.41 -12.03
CA LYS A 62 -11.25 4.20 -12.84
C LYS A 62 -9.90 3.68 -13.37
N GLY A 63 -9.68 2.37 -13.24
CA GLY A 63 -8.41 1.73 -13.58
C GLY A 63 -7.41 1.64 -12.43
N GLN A 64 -7.70 2.28 -11.29
CA GLN A 64 -6.93 2.12 -10.06
C GLN A 64 -7.60 1.09 -9.13
N TRP A 65 -6.78 0.56 -8.22
CA TRP A 65 -7.19 -0.44 -7.24
C TRP A 65 -6.77 0.00 -5.84
N ALA A 66 -7.51 -0.46 -4.83
CA ALA A 66 -7.24 -0.14 -3.44
C ALA A 66 -7.14 -1.42 -2.60
N ILE A 67 -6.25 -1.36 -1.59
CA ILE A 67 -6.18 -2.33 -0.50
C ILE A 67 -6.30 -1.61 0.85
N SER A 68 -6.86 -2.28 1.84
CA SER A 68 -7.03 -1.79 3.21
C SER A 68 -5.72 -1.93 4.01
N VAL A 69 -5.41 -0.92 4.82
CA VAL A 69 -4.33 -1.00 5.82
C VAL A 69 -4.83 -1.66 7.08
#